data_AF-A0A1Y4GYI5-F1
#
_entry.id   AF-A0A1Y4GYI5-F1
#
_cell.length_a   1.000
_cell.length_b   1.000
_cell.length_c   1.000
_cell.angle_alpha   90.00
_cell.angle_beta   90.00
_cell.angle_gamma   90.00
#
_symmetry.space_group_name_H-M   'P 1'
#
loop_
_entity.id
_entity.type
_entity.pdbx_description
1 polymer ?
#
loop_
_entity_poly.entity_id
_entity_poly.type
_entity_poly.pdbx_seq_one_letter_code
_entity_poly.pdbx_strand_id
1 'polypeptide(L)'
;MIRKFILLLCCVLFTGSVAWADQEVLVKLDRQGHETQTVDLGYAAVTFHFTTVYNNQAQVEVSVENLTPSQTVLLFNSTQDEKMLKKRKPKVLFEKTYGGEKGHRFVSGCRNVKNIFERIEPAETRELFVFEGSVSEPSELLIPFYIAKYVPRGFLRSAKYRILREDNIKFILEIDGWSELDPTYVGVKRTISDFKARLKNVKFCGNKMHKPSLVDQQRPYQAIKDSMILVIDSIFKSNPWMSQDLPHQAYTRLKQEIESVNLDEYVSDCGKHKRVHRCGYCSLSTEQIYHRLDDTYQRLHTGRITKDEAVKTARALHNCYHQNRRRGRDSFYSGKINDYYERIINF
;
A
#
# COMPACT_ATOMS: atom_id res chain seq x y z
N MET A 1 -57.01 -32.74 -18.91
CA MET A 1 -55.93 -32.15 -18.10
C MET A 1 -54.62 -32.93 -18.17
N ILE A 2 -54.64 -34.27 -18.22
CA ILE A 2 -53.45 -35.14 -18.35
C ILE A 2 -52.55 -34.80 -19.55
N ARG A 3 -53.12 -34.49 -20.72
CA ARG A 3 -52.35 -34.09 -21.92
C ARG A 3 -51.51 -32.81 -21.76
N LYS A 4 -51.97 -31.84 -20.94
CA LYS A 4 -51.23 -30.60 -20.67
C LYS A 4 -50.10 -30.84 -19.66
N PHE A 5 -50.31 -31.75 -18.70
CA PHE A 5 -49.29 -32.17 -17.74
C PHE A 5 -48.16 -32.95 -18.41
N ILE A 6 -48.48 -33.84 -19.36
CA ILE A 6 -47.46 -34.60 -20.13
C ILE A 6 -46.65 -33.65 -21.03
N LEU A 7 -47.28 -32.66 -21.66
CA LEU A 7 -46.54 -31.65 -22.45
C LEU A 7 -45.62 -30.79 -21.57
N LEU A 8 -46.07 -30.40 -20.37
CA LEU A 8 -45.25 -29.64 -19.42
C LEU A 8 -44.07 -30.48 -18.91
N LEU A 9 -44.28 -31.77 -18.63
CA LEU A 9 -43.23 -32.70 -18.21
C LEU A 9 -42.20 -32.91 -19.33
N CYS A 10 -42.64 -33.02 -20.60
CA CYS A 10 -41.75 -33.09 -21.75
C CYS A 10 -40.97 -31.78 -21.99
N CYS A 11 -41.57 -30.62 -21.73
CA CYS A 11 -40.86 -29.33 -21.80
C CYS A 11 -39.79 -29.20 -20.72
N VAL A 12 -40.03 -29.66 -19.48
CA VAL A 12 -39.04 -29.64 -18.39
C VAL A 12 -37.89 -30.62 -18.66
N LEU A 13 -38.15 -31.77 -19.29
CA LEU A 13 -37.13 -32.73 -19.69
C LEU A 13 -36.30 -32.29 -20.91
N PHE A 14 -36.82 -31.41 -21.78
CA PHE A 14 -36.11 -30.88 -22.95
C PHE A 14 -35.33 -29.58 -22.69
N THR A 15 -35.55 -28.89 -21.58
CA THR A 15 -34.81 -27.65 -21.22
C THR A 15 -33.56 -27.90 -20.38
N GLY A 16 -33.16 -29.15 -20.19
CA GLY A 16 -32.16 -29.54 -19.18
C GLY A 16 -30.97 -30.32 -19.71
N SER A 17 -30.50 -30.10 -20.95
CA SER A 17 -29.13 -30.46 -21.32
C SER A 17 -28.17 -29.40 -20.78
N VAL A 18 -28.16 -29.20 -19.46
CA VAL A 18 -27.07 -28.50 -18.79
C VAL A 18 -25.88 -29.42 -18.98
N ALA A 19 -24.84 -29.02 -19.70
CA ALA A 19 -23.61 -29.80 -19.76
C ALA A 19 -23.09 -29.86 -18.32
N TRP A 20 -23.15 -31.04 -17.69
CA TRP A 20 -22.53 -31.27 -16.39
C TRP A 20 -21.02 -31.23 -16.62
N ALA A 21 -20.28 -30.57 -15.75
CA ALA A 21 -18.82 -30.62 -15.81
C ALA A 21 -18.39 -32.07 -15.57
N ASP A 22 -17.53 -32.58 -16.44
CA ASP A 22 -16.97 -33.94 -16.30
C ASP A 22 -15.98 -33.98 -15.13
N GLN A 23 -15.38 -32.83 -14.80
CA GLN A 23 -14.47 -32.65 -13.68
C GLN A 23 -14.54 -31.21 -13.14
N GLU A 24 -14.49 -31.06 -11.81
CA GLU A 24 -14.31 -29.77 -11.14
C GLU A 24 -12.91 -29.70 -10.51
N VAL A 25 -12.22 -28.58 -10.69
CA VAL A 25 -10.86 -28.36 -10.16
C VAL A 25 -10.78 -27.02 -9.45
N LEU A 26 -10.27 -27.03 -8.23
CA LEU A 26 -9.99 -25.81 -7.46
C LEU A 26 -8.62 -25.24 -7.82
N VAL A 27 -8.59 -23.97 -8.18
CA VAL A 27 -7.39 -23.19 -8.50
C VAL A 27 -7.28 -22.08 -7.47
N LYS A 28 -6.18 -22.05 -6.71
CA LYS A 28 -5.90 -21.04 -5.70
C LYS A 28 -4.73 -20.18 -6.16
N LEU A 29 -4.97 -18.88 -6.29
CA LEU A 29 -3.95 -17.93 -6.73
C LEU A 29 -3.80 -16.84 -5.68
N ASP A 30 -2.56 -16.47 -5.39
CA ASP A 30 -2.24 -15.39 -4.47
C ASP A 30 -0.98 -14.63 -4.93
N ARG A 31 -0.70 -13.48 -4.31
CA ARG A 31 0.55 -12.73 -4.51
C ARG A 31 1.73 -13.24 -3.66
N GLN A 32 1.58 -14.38 -2.99
CA GLN A 32 2.53 -14.93 -2.01
C GLN A 32 3.16 -16.23 -2.52
N GLY A 33 3.69 -16.22 -3.74
CA GLY A 33 4.38 -17.37 -4.32
C GLY A 33 3.46 -18.40 -4.98
N HIS A 34 2.13 -18.22 -4.92
CA HIS A 34 1.17 -18.98 -5.73
C HIS A 34 0.54 -18.10 -6.82
N GLU A 35 1.35 -17.23 -7.45
CA GLU A 35 0.91 -16.44 -8.61
C GLU A 35 0.61 -17.34 -9.82
N THR A 36 1.14 -18.57 -9.82
CA THR A 36 0.94 -19.52 -10.92
C THR A 36 0.52 -20.88 -10.38
N GLN A 37 -0.52 -21.45 -10.97
CA GLN A 37 -0.90 -22.84 -10.73
C GLN A 37 -1.12 -23.55 -12.06
N THR A 38 -0.54 -24.74 -12.19
CA THR A 38 -0.71 -25.61 -13.35
C THR A 38 -1.53 -26.84 -12.95
N VAL A 39 -2.60 -27.10 -13.71
CA VAL A 39 -3.47 -28.26 -13.56
C VAL A 39 -3.16 -29.24 -14.68
N ASP A 40 -2.75 -30.45 -14.33
CA ASP A 40 -2.52 -31.54 -15.27
C ASP A 40 -3.79 -32.37 -15.47
N LEU A 41 -4.28 -32.42 -16.71
CA LEU A 41 -5.45 -33.20 -17.13
C LEU A 41 -5.05 -34.55 -17.78
N GLY A 42 -3.77 -34.90 -17.78
CA GLY A 42 -3.17 -36.10 -18.39
C GLY A 42 -2.99 -36.01 -19.91
N TYR A 43 -3.71 -35.10 -20.59
CA TYR A 43 -3.55 -34.82 -22.01
C TYR A 43 -3.22 -33.34 -22.30
N ALA A 44 -3.42 -32.47 -21.31
CA ALA A 44 -3.12 -31.06 -21.38
C ALA A 44 -2.73 -30.55 -20.00
N ALA A 45 -1.81 -29.59 -19.94
CA ALA A 45 -1.53 -28.81 -18.74
C ALA A 45 -2.17 -27.43 -18.91
N VAL A 46 -3.04 -27.05 -17.98
CA VAL A 46 -3.71 -25.74 -17.96
C VAL A 46 -3.03 -24.88 -16.90
N THR A 47 -2.38 -23.81 -17.32
CA THR A 47 -1.66 -22.89 -16.43
C THR A 47 -2.45 -21.61 -16.26
N PHE A 48 -2.71 -21.28 -15.00
CA PHE A 48 -3.32 -20.04 -14.55
C PHE A 48 -2.22 -19.17 -13.94
N HIS A 49 -2.03 -17.98 -14.48
CA HIS A 49 -1.07 -17.01 -13.98
C HIS A 49 -1.78 -15.72 -13.57
N PHE A 50 -1.79 -15.43 -12.28
CA PHE A 50 -2.32 -14.21 -11.71
C PHE A 50 -1.35 -13.06 -11.93
N THR A 51 -1.76 -12.05 -12.71
CA THR A 51 -0.89 -10.94 -13.10
C THR A 51 -1.11 -9.70 -12.25
N THR A 52 -2.35 -9.20 -12.21
CA THR A 52 -2.66 -7.94 -11.53
C THR A 52 -4.12 -7.88 -11.06
N VAL A 53 -4.43 -6.89 -10.22
CA VAL A 53 -5.80 -6.57 -9.79
C VAL A 53 -6.14 -5.19 -10.28
N TYR A 54 -7.30 -5.05 -10.92
CA TYR A 54 -7.88 -3.78 -11.32
C TYR A 54 -9.36 -3.76 -10.95
N ASN A 55 -9.83 -2.71 -10.27
CA ASN A 55 -11.23 -2.56 -9.86
C ASN A 55 -11.83 -3.80 -9.16
N ASN A 56 -11.09 -4.41 -8.22
CA ASN A 56 -11.50 -5.62 -7.50
C ASN A 56 -11.67 -6.87 -8.41
N GLN A 57 -11.13 -6.84 -9.61
CA GLN A 57 -11.03 -7.98 -10.53
C GLN A 57 -9.57 -8.35 -10.72
N ALA A 58 -9.25 -9.60 -10.44
CA ALA A 58 -7.97 -10.20 -10.78
C ALA A 58 -7.93 -10.54 -12.26
N GLN A 59 -6.84 -10.17 -12.91
CA GLN A 59 -6.49 -10.64 -14.24
C GLN A 59 -5.68 -11.93 -14.12
N VAL A 60 -6.22 -13.00 -14.68
CA VAL A 60 -5.60 -14.32 -14.71
C VAL A 60 -5.37 -14.72 -16.15
N GLU A 61 -4.11 -14.79 -16.56
CA GLU A 61 -3.72 -15.34 -17.85
C GLU A 61 -3.90 -16.86 -17.83
N VAL A 62 -4.64 -17.37 -18.83
CA VAL A 62 -4.89 -18.80 -18.99
C VAL A 62 -4.15 -19.28 -20.23
N SER A 63 -3.23 -20.22 -20.03
CA SER A 63 -2.52 -20.90 -21.10
C SER A 63 -2.73 -22.41 -21.01
N VAL A 64 -2.63 -23.07 -22.16
CA VAL A 64 -2.78 -24.52 -22.26
C VAL A 64 -1.62 -25.09 -23.06
N GLU A 65 -0.98 -26.09 -22.49
CA GLU A 65 0.00 -26.94 -23.16
C GLU A 65 -0.65 -28.26 -23.53
N ASN A 66 -0.45 -28.70 -24.78
CA ASN A 66 -0.91 -30.00 -25.24
C ASN A 66 0.17 -31.06 -24.98
N LEU A 67 -0.10 -31.95 -24.03
CA LEU A 67 0.82 -33.03 -23.64
C LEU A 67 0.65 -34.30 -24.48
N THR A 68 -0.33 -34.34 -25.40
CA THR A 68 -0.52 -35.51 -26.25
C THR A 68 0.58 -35.61 -27.32
N PRO A 69 1.02 -36.83 -27.67
CA PRO A 69 2.10 -37.00 -28.63
C PRO A 69 1.66 -36.82 -30.09
N SER A 70 0.37 -36.97 -30.39
CA SER A 70 -0.12 -37.01 -31.78
C SER A 70 -1.54 -36.47 -31.99
N GLN A 71 -2.15 -35.89 -30.96
CA GLN A 71 -3.51 -35.37 -31.01
C GLN A 71 -3.47 -33.85 -30.87
N THR A 72 -4.44 -33.17 -31.46
CA THR A 72 -4.59 -31.71 -31.36
C THR A 72 -5.70 -31.45 -30.35
N VAL A 73 -5.47 -30.54 -29.41
CA VAL A 73 -6.51 -30.02 -28.53
C VAL A 73 -7.20 -28.86 -29.24
N LEU A 74 -8.53 -28.92 -29.32
CA LEU A 74 -9.35 -27.92 -29.96
C LEU A 74 -10.24 -27.22 -28.94
N LEU A 75 -10.32 -25.90 -29.05
CA LEU A 75 -11.20 -25.05 -28.25
C LEU A 75 -12.04 -24.16 -29.17
N PHE A 76 -13.27 -23.90 -28.77
CA PHE A 76 -14.21 -23.08 -29.54
C PHE A 76 -14.67 -21.91 -28.67
N ASN A 77 -14.86 -20.73 -29.28
CA ASN A 77 -15.34 -19.57 -28.53
C ASN A 77 -16.86 -19.57 -28.27
N SER A 78 -17.60 -20.39 -29.00
CA SER A 78 -19.05 -20.42 -29.01
C SER A 78 -19.55 -21.78 -29.44
N THR A 79 -20.79 -22.09 -29.07
CA THR A 79 -21.44 -23.34 -29.47
C THR A 79 -21.61 -23.40 -30.98
N GLN A 80 -21.24 -24.52 -31.59
CA GLN A 80 -21.35 -24.71 -33.04
C GLN A 80 -21.89 -26.08 -33.40
N ASP A 81 -22.85 -26.10 -34.31
CA ASP A 81 -23.43 -27.34 -34.83
C ASP A 81 -22.49 -28.06 -35.83
N GLU A 82 -22.73 -29.35 -36.03
CA GLU A 82 -21.96 -30.19 -36.96
C GLU A 82 -21.95 -29.65 -38.41
N LYS A 83 -22.99 -28.94 -38.83
CA LYS A 83 -23.10 -28.38 -40.19
C LYS A 83 -22.16 -27.18 -40.37
N MET A 84 -22.00 -26.34 -39.34
CA MET A 84 -21.06 -25.23 -39.31
C MET A 84 -19.62 -25.74 -39.27
N LEU A 85 -19.33 -26.72 -38.40
CA LEU A 85 -18.00 -27.32 -38.25
C LEU A 85 -17.48 -27.93 -39.57
N LYS A 86 -18.37 -28.57 -40.36
CA LYS A 86 -18.05 -29.15 -41.68
C LYS A 86 -17.70 -28.11 -42.76
N LYS A 87 -18.13 -26.86 -42.59
CA LYS A 87 -17.86 -25.76 -43.53
C LYS A 87 -16.54 -25.05 -43.25
N ARG A 88 -15.92 -25.29 -42.09
CA ARG A 88 -14.63 -24.68 -41.72
C ARG A 88 -13.49 -25.16 -42.60
N LYS A 89 -12.39 -24.40 -42.59
CA LYS A 89 -11.12 -24.73 -43.23
C LYS A 89 -9.99 -24.54 -42.21
N PRO A 90 -9.35 -25.61 -41.71
CA PRO A 90 -9.66 -27.04 -41.93
C PRO A 90 -11.07 -27.43 -41.46
N LYS A 91 -11.65 -28.49 -42.04
CA LYS A 91 -12.96 -28.99 -41.62
C LYS A 91 -12.87 -29.62 -40.24
N VAL A 92 -13.88 -29.47 -39.41
CA VAL A 92 -13.97 -30.20 -38.13
C VAL A 92 -15.10 -31.22 -38.24
N LEU A 93 -14.79 -32.48 -37.94
CA LEU A 93 -15.72 -33.62 -38.00
C LEU A 93 -15.70 -34.36 -36.67
N PHE A 94 -16.75 -35.10 -36.37
CA PHE A 94 -16.75 -36.05 -35.26
C PHE A 94 -16.33 -37.45 -35.75
N GLU A 95 -15.63 -38.21 -34.91
CA GLU A 95 -15.37 -39.64 -35.13
C GLU A 95 -16.68 -40.42 -35.11
N LYS A 96 -16.71 -41.58 -35.79
CA LYS A 96 -17.91 -42.41 -35.84
C LYS A 96 -18.34 -42.89 -34.45
N THR A 97 -17.36 -43.15 -33.59
CA THR A 97 -17.55 -43.59 -32.20
C THR A 97 -17.92 -42.46 -31.25
N TYR A 98 -17.88 -41.20 -31.69
CA TYR A 98 -18.29 -40.06 -30.88
C TYR A 98 -19.79 -40.12 -30.59
N GLY A 99 -20.17 -39.83 -29.35
CA GLY A 99 -21.56 -39.87 -28.88
C GLY A 99 -22.50 -38.91 -29.62
N GLY A 100 -23.80 -39.14 -29.48
CA GLY A 100 -24.83 -38.29 -30.08
C GLY A 100 -25.20 -38.64 -31.52
N GLU A 101 -26.40 -38.22 -31.91
CA GLU A 101 -26.98 -38.51 -33.23
C GLU A 101 -26.24 -37.74 -34.34
N LYS A 102 -25.81 -38.46 -35.37
CA LYS A 102 -25.09 -37.88 -36.51
C LYS A 102 -25.93 -36.80 -37.19
N GLY A 103 -25.36 -35.61 -37.37
CA GLY A 103 -26.05 -34.44 -37.92
C GLY A 103 -26.63 -33.51 -36.85
N HIS A 104 -26.76 -33.98 -35.61
CA HIS A 104 -27.28 -33.22 -34.46
C HIS A 104 -26.23 -32.98 -33.38
N ARG A 105 -24.98 -33.37 -33.62
CA ARG A 105 -23.86 -33.10 -32.72
C ARG A 105 -23.50 -31.62 -32.75
N PHE A 106 -22.98 -31.14 -31.63
CA PHE A 106 -22.46 -29.80 -31.48
C PHE A 106 -21.21 -29.82 -30.62
N VAL A 107 -20.44 -28.74 -30.68
CA VAL A 107 -19.41 -28.41 -29.69
C VAL A 107 -19.92 -27.26 -28.84
N SER A 108 -19.65 -27.31 -27.55
CA SER A 108 -19.75 -26.22 -26.59
C SER A 108 -18.57 -25.26 -26.76
N GLY A 109 -18.73 -24.01 -26.34
CA GLY A 109 -17.68 -23.00 -26.44
C GLY A 109 -17.40 -22.27 -25.13
N CYS A 110 -16.18 -21.76 -25.00
CA CYS A 110 -15.73 -20.89 -23.92
C CYS A 110 -15.59 -19.46 -24.46
N ARG A 111 -16.47 -18.54 -24.02
CA ARG A 111 -16.55 -17.17 -24.59
C ARG A 111 -15.25 -16.38 -24.48
N ASN A 112 -14.40 -16.72 -23.53
CA ASN A 112 -13.12 -16.05 -23.30
C ASN A 112 -12.10 -16.35 -24.41
N VAL A 113 -12.25 -17.46 -25.15
CA VAL A 113 -11.37 -17.80 -26.27
C VAL A 113 -11.51 -16.75 -27.38
N LYS A 114 -10.39 -16.07 -27.70
CA LYS A 114 -10.37 -14.93 -28.64
C LYS A 114 -10.79 -15.34 -30.06
N ASN A 115 -10.21 -16.42 -30.57
CA ASN A 115 -10.52 -16.90 -31.92
C ASN A 115 -11.76 -17.79 -31.92
N ILE A 116 -12.49 -17.78 -33.04
CA ILE A 116 -13.66 -18.65 -33.24
C ILE A 116 -13.34 -20.14 -33.00
N PHE A 117 -12.08 -20.49 -33.19
CA PHE A 117 -11.52 -21.81 -33.10
C PHE A 117 -10.03 -21.67 -32.78
N GLU A 118 -9.60 -22.26 -31.68
CA GLU A 118 -8.18 -22.42 -31.34
C GLU A 118 -7.77 -23.88 -31.50
N ARG A 119 -6.54 -24.07 -31.97
CA ARG A 119 -5.89 -25.36 -32.04
C ARG A 119 -4.55 -25.26 -31.30
N ILE A 120 -4.26 -26.29 -30.53
CA ILE A 120 -3.02 -26.47 -29.79
C ILE A 120 -2.45 -27.79 -30.29
N GLU A 121 -1.42 -27.72 -31.13
CA GLU A 121 -0.78 -28.88 -31.72
C GLU A 121 0.02 -29.66 -30.65
N PRO A 122 0.39 -30.94 -30.90
CA PRO A 122 1.22 -31.71 -29.97
C PRO A 122 2.46 -30.94 -29.51
N ALA A 123 2.72 -30.93 -28.20
CA ALA A 123 3.83 -30.21 -27.57
C ALA A 123 3.86 -28.69 -27.80
N GLU A 124 2.72 -28.08 -28.20
CA GLU A 124 2.55 -26.64 -28.26
C GLU A 124 1.98 -26.12 -26.93
N THR A 125 2.54 -25.03 -26.41
CA THR A 125 1.94 -24.19 -25.37
C THR A 125 1.32 -22.96 -26.00
N ARG A 126 0.09 -22.65 -25.61
CA ARG A 126 -0.65 -21.51 -26.17
C ARG A 126 -1.36 -20.72 -25.10
N GLU A 127 -1.11 -19.41 -25.09
CA GLU A 127 -1.92 -18.45 -24.33
C GLU A 127 -3.31 -18.35 -24.99
N LEU A 128 -4.35 -18.54 -24.20
CA LEU A 128 -5.73 -18.56 -24.70
C LEU A 128 -6.39 -17.20 -24.51
N PHE A 129 -6.42 -16.72 -23.27
CA PHE A 129 -7.13 -15.52 -22.87
C PHE A 129 -6.74 -15.04 -21.48
N VAL A 130 -7.16 -13.81 -21.17
CA VAL A 130 -7.16 -13.27 -19.82
C VAL A 130 -8.57 -13.45 -19.25
N PHE A 131 -8.66 -14.09 -18.10
CA PHE A 131 -9.87 -14.24 -17.32
C PHE A 131 -9.92 -13.14 -16.24
N GLU A 132 -11.08 -12.50 -16.10
CA GLU A 132 -11.33 -11.51 -15.05
C GLU A 132 -12.09 -12.20 -13.92
N GLY A 133 -11.38 -12.57 -12.86
CA GLY A 133 -11.94 -13.22 -11.67
C GLY A 133 -12.18 -12.23 -10.53
N SER A 134 -13.18 -12.48 -9.69
CA SER A 134 -13.35 -11.73 -8.44
C SER A 134 -12.27 -12.10 -7.44
N VAL A 135 -11.78 -11.11 -6.68
CA VAL A 135 -10.89 -11.34 -5.53
C VAL A 135 -11.65 -11.49 -4.20
N SER A 136 -12.97 -11.31 -4.21
CA SER A 136 -13.82 -11.42 -3.02
C SER A 136 -14.62 -12.71 -2.97
N GLU A 137 -14.88 -13.34 -4.12
CA GLU A 137 -15.72 -14.54 -4.24
C GLU A 137 -15.12 -15.51 -5.27
N PRO A 138 -15.26 -16.84 -5.06
CA PRO A 138 -14.81 -17.82 -6.03
C PRO A 138 -15.45 -17.60 -7.40
N SER A 139 -14.63 -17.61 -8.46
CA SER A 139 -15.08 -17.42 -9.84
C SER A 139 -15.07 -18.74 -10.60
N GLU A 140 -16.09 -19.01 -11.40
CA GLU A 140 -16.20 -20.25 -12.17
C GLU A 140 -15.79 -20.04 -13.63
N LEU A 141 -14.95 -20.93 -14.15
CA LEU A 141 -14.53 -20.96 -15.55
C LEU A 141 -14.71 -22.36 -16.12
N LEU A 142 -15.64 -22.52 -17.07
CA LEU A 142 -15.84 -23.77 -17.80
C LEU A 142 -15.07 -23.75 -19.13
N ILE A 143 -14.20 -24.74 -19.34
CA ILE A 143 -13.45 -24.92 -20.58
C ILE A 143 -13.78 -26.30 -21.17
N PRO A 144 -14.51 -26.35 -22.30
CA PRO A 144 -14.72 -27.57 -23.07
C PRO A 144 -13.48 -27.91 -23.92
N PHE A 145 -12.81 -29.02 -23.60
CA PHE A 145 -11.65 -29.51 -24.34
C PHE A 145 -12.05 -30.59 -25.35
N TYR A 146 -11.75 -30.39 -26.63
CA TYR A 146 -12.00 -31.39 -27.67
C TYR A 146 -10.70 -31.99 -28.18
N ILE A 147 -10.48 -33.27 -27.89
CA ILE A 147 -9.30 -33.98 -28.38
C ILE A 147 -9.57 -34.50 -29.79
N ALA A 148 -8.74 -34.11 -30.74
CA ALA A 148 -8.93 -34.43 -32.14
C ALA A 148 -7.68 -35.00 -32.80
N LYS A 149 -7.88 -35.78 -33.87
CA LYS A 149 -6.80 -36.19 -34.78
C LYS A 149 -6.77 -35.28 -35.99
N TYR A 150 -5.61 -34.71 -36.29
CA TYR A 150 -5.40 -34.02 -37.55
C TYR A 150 -5.25 -35.01 -38.70
N VAL A 151 -5.97 -34.78 -39.78
CA VAL A 151 -5.85 -35.53 -41.04
C VAL A 151 -5.36 -34.55 -42.10
N PRO A 152 -4.11 -34.70 -42.56
CA PRO A 152 -3.50 -33.76 -43.49
C PRO A 152 -4.24 -33.74 -44.83
N ARG A 153 -4.05 -32.63 -45.55
CA ARG A 153 -4.57 -32.48 -46.91
C ARG A 153 -3.93 -33.55 -47.81
N GLY A 154 -4.77 -34.29 -48.53
CA GLY A 154 -4.32 -35.17 -49.61
C GLY A 154 -4.57 -34.54 -50.97
N PHE A 155 -4.11 -35.18 -52.04
CA PHE A 155 -4.24 -34.71 -53.43
C PHE A 155 -5.68 -34.31 -53.81
N LEU A 156 -6.69 -35.01 -53.28
CA LEU A 156 -8.13 -34.77 -53.55
C LEU A 156 -8.96 -34.39 -52.30
N ARG A 157 -8.34 -34.27 -51.11
CA ARG A 157 -9.09 -34.12 -49.84
C ARG A 157 -8.55 -32.95 -49.04
N SER A 158 -9.45 -32.08 -48.58
CA SER A 158 -9.10 -30.99 -47.65
C SER A 158 -8.60 -31.53 -46.32
N ALA A 159 -7.67 -30.79 -45.71
CA ALA A 159 -7.27 -31.02 -44.33
C ALA A 159 -8.47 -30.93 -43.39
N LYS A 160 -8.47 -31.76 -42.36
CA LYS A 160 -9.57 -31.82 -41.40
C LYS A 160 -9.11 -32.31 -40.03
N TYR A 161 -9.79 -31.85 -39.01
CA TYR A 161 -9.72 -32.41 -37.67
C TYR A 161 -10.88 -33.38 -37.47
N ARG A 162 -10.61 -34.44 -36.71
CA ARG A 162 -11.63 -35.38 -36.28
C ARG A 162 -11.65 -35.49 -34.75
N ILE A 163 -12.70 -34.97 -34.14
CA ILE A 163 -12.93 -35.02 -32.69
C ILE A 163 -13.15 -36.47 -32.27
N LEU A 164 -12.35 -36.91 -31.30
CA LEU A 164 -12.35 -38.25 -30.74
C LEU A 164 -13.15 -38.31 -29.45
N ARG A 165 -12.94 -37.31 -28.57
CA ARG A 165 -13.65 -37.14 -27.30
C ARG A 165 -13.72 -35.67 -26.90
N GLU A 166 -14.54 -35.41 -25.89
CA GLU A 166 -14.78 -34.12 -25.26
C GLU A 166 -14.67 -34.32 -23.76
N ASP A 167 -14.01 -33.38 -23.09
CA ASP A 167 -13.91 -33.31 -21.63
C ASP A 167 -14.25 -31.87 -21.21
N ASN A 168 -15.33 -31.69 -20.44
CA ASN A 168 -15.78 -30.39 -19.91
C ASN A 168 -15.22 -30.15 -18.52
N ILE A 169 -14.22 -29.27 -18.40
CA ILE A 169 -13.53 -29.03 -17.13
C ILE A 169 -13.99 -27.69 -16.54
N LYS A 170 -14.50 -27.72 -15.31
CA LYS A 170 -14.87 -26.54 -14.55
C LYS A 170 -13.77 -26.20 -13.55
N PHE A 171 -13.19 -25.02 -13.70
CA PHE A 171 -12.24 -24.45 -12.76
C PHE A 171 -12.95 -23.51 -11.81
N ILE A 172 -12.75 -23.70 -10.51
CA ILE A 172 -13.19 -22.80 -9.46
C ILE A 172 -11.95 -22.03 -9.02
N LEU A 173 -11.90 -20.73 -9.31
CA LEU A 173 -10.78 -19.86 -9.00
C LEU A 173 -11.03 -19.12 -7.69
N GLU A 174 -10.21 -19.40 -6.67
CA GLU A 174 -10.10 -18.61 -5.44
C GLU A 174 -8.87 -17.71 -5.57
N ILE A 175 -9.07 -16.40 -5.65
CA ILE A 175 -7.99 -15.45 -5.89
C ILE A 175 -7.86 -14.50 -4.70
N ASP A 176 -6.73 -14.53 -4.02
CA ASP A 176 -6.40 -13.55 -2.98
C ASP A 176 -5.64 -12.37 -3.60
N GLY A 177 -6.34 -11.25 -3.76
CA GLY A 177 -5.86 -10.08 -4.48
C GLY A 177 -4.89 -9.19 -3.71
N TRP A 178 -4.70 -9.40 -2.40
CA TRP A 178 -3.88 -8.53 -1.57
C TRP A 178 -3.08 -9.31 -0.51
N SER A 179 -1.87 -8.86 -0.23
CA SER A 179 -1.03 -9.40 0.85
C SER A 179 -0.23 -8.31 1.54
N GLU A 180 0.35 -8.63 2.70
CA GLU A 180 1.33 -7.73 3.36
C GLU A 180 2.62 -7.53 2.55
N LEU A 181 2.84 -8.34 1.51
CA LEU A 181 3.96 -8.19 0.57
C LEU A 181 3.59 -7.32 -0.64
N ASP A 182 2.36 -6.83 -0.73
CA ASP A 182 1.94 -5.94 -1.80
C ASP A 182 2.93 -4.76 -1.93
N PRO A 183 3.51 -4.50 -3.13
CA PRO A 183 4.54 -3.48 -3.31
C PRO A 183 4.12 -2.09 -2.84
N THR A 184 2.83 -1.74 -3.03
CA THR A 184 2.28 -0.47 -2.59
C THR A 184 2.23 -0.42 -1.06
N TYR A 185 1.72 -1.47 -0.43
CA TYR A 185 1.65 -1.56 1.03
C TYR A 185 3.04 -1.52 1.67
N VAL A 186 3.99 -2.30 1.16
CA VAL A 186 5.39 -2.32 1.61
C VAL A 186 6.03 -0.94 1.46
N GLY A 187 5.79 -0.25 0.33
CA GLY A 187 6.30 1.10 0.09
C GLY A 187 5.78 2.13 1.10
N VAL A 188 4.48 2.12 1.40
CA VAL A 188 3.86 3.00 2.40
C VAL A 188 4.39 2.68 3.80
N LYS A 189 4.41 1.40 4.19
CA LYS A 189 4.93 0.93 5.49
C LYS A 189 6.37 1.35 5.71
N ARG A 190 7.22 1.24 4.68
CA ARG A 190 8.62 1.68 4.72
C ARG A 190 8.73 3.20 4.91
N THR A 191 7.94 3.98 4.17
CA THR A 191 7.95 5.45 4.26
C THR A 191 7.57 5.93 5.67
N ILE A 192 6.56 5.31 6.29
CA ILE A 192 6.16 5.61 7.68
C ILE A 192 7.29 5.23 8.66
N SER A 193 7.89 4.05 8.47
CA SER A 193 9.00 3.59 9.31
C SER A 193 10.20 4.53 9.24
N ASP A 194 10.58 4.97 8.03
CA ASP A 194 11.67 5.91 7.79
C ASP A 194 11.39 7.28 8.41
N PHE A 195 10.14 7.77 8.35
CA PHE A 195 9.73 9.00 9.01
C PHE A 195 9.87 8.91 10.54
N LYS A 196 9.37 7.82 11.15
CA LYS A 196 9.51 7.60 12.60
C LYS A 196 10.98 7.48 13.01
N ALA A 197 11.81 6.82 12.20
CA ALA A 197 13.25 6.73 12.45
C ALA A 197 13.93 8.11 12.40
N ARG A 198 13.55 8.98 11.46
CA ARG A 198 14.05 10.36 11.38
C ARG A 198 13.68 11.16 12.63
N LEU A 199 12.43 11.07 13.08
CA LEU A 199 11.93 11.81 14.25
C LEU A 199 12.72 11.51 15.53
N LYS A 200 13.20 10.27 15.73
CA LYS A 200 14.01 9.91 16.92
C LYS A 200 15.24 10.78 17.13
N ASN A 201 15.78 11.37 16.05
CA ASN A 201 16.98 12.22 16.09
C ASN A 201 16.66 13.71 16.10
N VAL A 202 15.38 14.08 16.14
CA VAL A 202 14.92 15.47 16.08
C VAL A 202 14.59 15.97 17.48
N LYS A 203 14.95 17.22 17.75
CA LYS A 203 14.58 17.94 18.97
C LYS A 203 14.03 19.30 18.60
N PHE A 204 12.79 19.58 19.00
CA PHE A 204 12.17 20.87 18.80
C PHE A 204 12.38 21.75 20.03
N CYS A 205 12.87 22.96 19.80
CA CYS A 205 13.06 23.93 20.86
C CYS A 205 11.77 24.72 21.08
N GLY A 206 11.14 24.55 22.24
CA GLY A 206 9.91 25.26 22.63
C GLY A 206 10.12 26.70 23.14
N ASN A 207 11.36 27.23 23.13
CA ASN A 207 11.62 28.58 23.61
C ASN A 207 11.09 29.64 22.64
N LYS A 208 10.25 30.55 23.14
CA LYS A 208 9.64 31.65 22.38
C LYS A 208 10.64 32.59 21.69
N MET A 209 11.88 32.66 22.17
CA MET A 209 12.94 33.51 21.60
C MET A 209 13.80 32.78 20.55
N HIS A 210 13.56 31.49 20.31
CA HIS A 210 14.29 30.71 19.31
C HIS A 210 13.83 31.07 17.89
N LYS A 211 14.76 31.10 16.93
CA LYS A 211 14.48 31.20 15.50
C LYS A 211 15.05 29.97 14.79
N PRO A 212 14.28 29.23 13.98
CA PRO A 212 12.84 29.42 13.70
C PRO A 212 11.94 29.12 14.91
N SER A 213 10.68 29.59 14.87
CA SER A 213 9.67 29.35 15.93
C SER A 213 9.35 27.85 16.06
N LEU A 214 8.75 27.42 17.18
CA LEU A 214 8.37 26.01 17.36
C LEU A 214 7.49 25.49 16.20
N VAL A 215 6.49 26.28 15.82
CA VAL A 215 5.58 25.96 14.70
C VAL A 215 6.35 25.80 13.39
N ASP A 216 7.29 26.70 13.11
CA ASP A 216 8.11 26.63 11.90
C ASP A 216 9.09 25.44 11.92
N GLN A 217 9.57 25.03 13.10
CA GLN A 217 10.40 23.83 13.25
C GLN A 217 9.61 22.55 12.98
N GLN A 218 8.35 22.47 13.44
CA GLN A 218 7.48 21.30 13.26
C GLN A 218 6.83 21.24 11.87
N ARG A 219 6.62 22.39 11.20
CA ARG A 219 5.91 22.48 9.90
C ARG A 219 6.38 21.48 8.84
N PRO A 220 7.68 21.26 8.59
CA PRO A 220 8.12 20.29 7.58
C PRO A 220 7.71 18.84 7.92
N TYR A 221 7.72 18.48 9.20
CA TYR A 221 7.34 17.14 9.66
C TYR A 221 5.82 16.96 9.62
N GLN A 222 5.07 18.00 9.94
CA GLN A 222 3.62 18.00 9.79
C GLN A 222 3.21 17.81 8.31
N ALA A 223 3.86 18.53 7.39
CA ALA A 223 3.59 18.38 5.96
C ALA A 223 3.89 16.97 5.45
N ILE A 224 4.95 16.33 5.95
CA ILE A 224 5.27 14.93 5.63
C ILE A 224 4.18 13.98 6.17
N LYS A 225 3.73 14.19 7.41
CA LYS A 225 2.64 13.42 8.04
C LYS A 225 1.34 13.52 7.23
N ASP A 226 0.94 14.74 6.87
CA ASP A 226 -0.26 15.02 6.10
C ASP A 226 -0.17 14.39 4.69
N SER A 227 1.00 14.46 4.05
CA SER A 227 1.25 13.82 2.77
C SER A 227 1.09 12.30 2.82
N MET A 228 1.56 11.64 3.88
CA MET A 228 1.39 10.19 4.04
C MET A 228 -0.07 9.79 4.26
N ILE A 229 -0.82 10.58 5.03
CA ILE A 229 -2.26 10.37 5.22
C ILE A 229 -3.00 10.50 3.89
N LEU A 230 -2.68 11.53 3.09
CA LEU A 230 -3.28 11.72 1.77
C LEU A 230 -2.99 10.57 0.80
N VAL A 231 -1.79 9.97 0.86
CA VAL A 231 -1.47 8.77 0.08
C VAL A 231 -2.37 7.60 0.47
N ILE A 232 -2.55 7.34 1.77
CA ILE A 232 -3.41 6.26 2.25
C ILE A 232 -4.88 6.55 1.88
N ASP A 233 -5.35 7.78 2.02
CA ASP A 233 -6.71 8.17 1.63
C ASP A 233 -6.95 8.03 0.13
N SER A 234 -5.95 8.29 -0.71
CA SER A 234 -6.03 8.02 -2.14
C SER A 234 -6.15 6.52 -2.41
N ILE A 235 -5.44 5.67 -1.67
CA ILE A 235 -5.53 4.21 -1.81
C ILE A 235 -6.95 3.74 -1.46
N PHE A 236 -7.56 4.23 -0.38
CA PHE A 236 -8.96 3.92 -0.05
C PHE A 236 -9.95 4.40 -1.11
N LYS A 237 -9.71 5.54 -1.75
CA LYS A 237 -10.59 6.03 -2.83
C LYS A 237 -10.48 5.19 -4.10
N SER A 238 -9.29 4.70 -4.40
CA SER A 238 -9.03 3.88 -5.59
C SER A 238 -9.45 2.42 -5.43
N ASN A 239 -9.67 1.96 -4.20
CA ASN A 239 -9.99 0.56 -3.92
C ASN A 239 -11.23 0.47 -3.00
N PRO A 240 -12.37 -0.06 -3.49
CA PRO A 240 -13.62 -0.10 -2.74
C PRO A 240 -13.65 -1.24 -1.70
N TRP A 241 -12.63 -1.33 -0.85
CA TRP A 241 -12.53 -2.34 0.20
C TRP A 241 -13.47 -2.03 1.36
N MET A 242 -14.20 -3.05 1.83
CA MET A 242 -15.00 -3.01 3.05
C MET A 242 -14.12 -3.05 4.30
N SER A 243 -14.67 -2.63 5.44
CA SER A 243 -13.91 -2.55 6.70
C SER A 243 -13.38 -3.89 7.22
N GLN A 244 -14.00 -5.00 6.81
CA GLN A 244 -13.57 -6.34 7.17
C GLN A 244 -12.46 -6.88 6.26
N ASP A 245 -12.21 -6.24 5.12
CA ASP A 245 -11.21 -6.71 4.17
C ASP A 245 -9.81 -6.53 4.76
N LEU A 246 -8.97 -7.55 4.62
CA LEU A 246 -7.57 -7.53 5.06
C LEU A 246 -6.79 -6.28 4.59
N PRO A 247 -6.83 -5.87 3.31
CA PRO A 247 -6.18 -4.63 2.88
C PRO A 247 -6.70 -3.41 3.63
N HIS A 248 -8.02 -3.29 3.82
CA HIS A 248 -8.62 -2.17 4.51
C HIS A 248 -8.11 -2.07 5.95
N GLN A 249 -8.10 -3.20 6.68
CA GLN A 249 -7.59 -3.26 8.04
C GLN A 249 -6.10 -2.90 8.11
N ALA A 250 -5.29 -3.41 7.18
CA ALA A 250 -3.86 -3.17 7.16
C ALA A 250 -3.51 -1.69 6.89
N TYR A 251 -4.15 -1.06 5.91
CA TYR A 251 -3.97 0.38 5.64
C TYR A 251 -4.55 1.25 6.75
N THR A 252 -5.63 0.84 7.39
CA THR A 252 -6.18 1.52 8.57
C THR A 252 -5.18 1.54 9.72
N ARG A 253 -4.49 0.42 9.98
CA ARG A 253 -3.42 0.37 11.00
C ARG A 253 -2.27 1.34 10.66
N LEU A 254 -1.84 1.38 9.40
CA LEU A 254 -0.80 2.34 8.97
C LEU A 254 -1.25 3.80 9.13
N LYS A 255 -2.51 4.11 8.81
CA LYS A 255 -3.08 5.44 8.99
C LYS A 255 -3.12 5.83 10.47
N GLN A 256 -3.59 4.94 11.33
CA GLN A 256 -3.59 5.16 12.78
C GLN A 256 -2.17 5.32 13.33
N GLU A 257 -1.21 4.53 12.82
CA GLU A 257 0.19 4.63 13.23
C GLU A 257 0.76 6.02 12.91
N ILE A 258 0.54 6.56 11.71
CA ILE A 258 1.02 7.90 11.36
C ILE A 258 0.24 9.00 12.09
N GLU A 259 -1.08 8.87 12.24
CA GLU A 259 -1.92 9.82 12.98
C GLU A 259 -1.53 9.92 14.45
N SER A 260 -1.13 8.81 15.06
CA SER A 260 -0.67 8.75 16.46
C SER A 260 0.64 9.50 16.73
N VAL A 261 1.42 9.84 15.69
CA VAL A 261 2.67 10.57 15.87
C VAL A 261 2.38 11.99 16.36
N ASN A 262 2.74 12.26 17.61
CA ASN A 262 2.63 13.58 18.23
C ASN A 262 3.99 14.30 18.21
N LEU A 263 4.11 15.39 17.44
CA LEU A 263 5.36 16.16 17.33
C LEU A 263 5.72 16.89 18.63
N ASP A 264 4.77 17.09 19.55
CA ASP A 264 5.03 17.76 20.83
C ASP A 264 5.83 16.88 21.79
N GLU A 265 5.82 15.56 21.61
CA GLU A 265 6.66 14.62 22.38
C GLU A 265 8.16 14.81 22.12
N TYR A 266 8.52 15.49 21.03
CA TYR A 266 9.90 15.78 20.63
C TYR A 266 10.36 17.17 21.05
N VAL A 267 9.52 17.91 21.81
CA VAL A 267 9.86 19.22 22.35
C VAL A 267 10.80 19.07 23.55
N SER A 268 11.99 19.65 23.47
CA SER A 268 12.97 19.62 24.55
C SER A 268 13.81 20.91 24.60
N ASP A 269 14.47 21.15 25.74
CA ASP A 269 15.41 22.26 25.87
C ASP A 269 16.62 22.00 24.95
N CYS A 270 16.95 22.99 24.10
CA CYS A 270 18.11 22.91 23.22
C CYS A 270 19.44 23.20 23.93
N GLY A 271 19.42 23.56 25.21
CA GLY A 271 20.59 23.82 26.05
C GLY A 271 21.34 25.11 25.72
N LYS A 272 20.89 25.87 24.71
CA LYS A 272 21.53 27.13 24.25
C LYS A 272 20.92 28.38 24.89
N HIS A 273 19.98 28.22 25.82
CA HIS A 273 19.30 29.31 26.50
C HIS A 273 20.08 29.78 27.73
N LYS A 274 20.96 30.77 27.56
CA LYS A 274 21.66 31.39 28.70
C LYS A 274 20.66 32.15 29.58
N ARG A 275 20.60 31.82 30.88
CA ARG A 275 19.85 32.61 31.88
C ARG A 275 20.36 34.05 31.85
N VAL A 276 19.46 35.00 31.53
CA VAL A 276 19.76 36.43 31.61
C VAL A 276 19.52 36.88 33.06
N HIS A 277 20.53 37.50 33.68
CA HIS A 277 20.42 38.04 35.04
C HIS A 277 19.29 39.07 35.15
N ARG A 278 18.40 38.92 36.13
CA ARG A 278 17.28 39.83 36.42
C ARG A 278 17.29 40.17 37.91
N CYS A 279 17.50 41.44 38.24
CA CYS A 279 17.57 42.01 39.58
C CYS A 279 16.92 43.40 39.58
N GLY A 280 16.50 43.93 40.74
CA GLY A 280 15.94 45.29 40.84
C GLY A 280 16.89 46.42 40.42
N TYR A 281 18.18 46.12 40.28
CA TYR A 281 19.23 47.01 39.78
C TYR A 281 19.57 46.78 38.30
N CYS A 282 18.96 45.81 37.59
CA CYS A 282 19.27 45.53 36.18
C CYS A 282 18.92 46.67 35.23
N SER A 283 17.96 47.51 35.61
CA SER A 283 17.56 48.72 34.87
C SER A 283 18.52 49.89 35.06
N LEU A 284 19.42 49.82 36.04
CA LEU A 284 20.38 50.90 36.29
C LEU A 284 21.50 50.92 35.26
N SER A 285 21.91 52.13 34.87
CA SER A 285 23.15 52.37 34.12
C SER A 285 24.39 52.10 34.97
N THR A 286 25.57 52.03 34.35
CA THR A 286 26.85 51.86 35.06
C THR A 286 27.12 53.04 36.01
N GLU A 287 26.85 54.26 35.57
CA GLU A 287 26.92 55.48 36.37
C GLU A 287 25.98 55.44 37.58
N GLN A 288 24.73 55.02 37.40
CA GLN A 288 23.76 54.91 38.50
C GLN A 288 24.17 53.86 39.54
N ILE A 289 24.85 52.79 39.14
CA ILE A 289 25.42 51.79 40.05
C ILE A 289 26.54 52.42 40.88
N TYR A 290 27.44 53.15 40.23
CA TYR A 290 28.52 53.88 40.89
C TYR A 290 27.98 54.86 41.93
N HIS A 291 27.04 55.74 41.55
CA HIS A 291 26.48 56.72 42.50
C HIS A 291 25.79 56.07 43.69
N ARG A 292 25.09 54.94 43.50
CA ARG A 292 24.50 54.21 44.63
C ARG A 292 25.54 53.59 45.55
N LEU A 293 26.69 53.16 45.02
CA LEU A 293 27.81 52.68 45.84
C LEU A 293 28.45 53.84 46.62
N ASP A 294 28.68 54.99 45.97
CA ASP A 294 29.19 56.20 46.62
C ASP A 294 28.24 56.69 47.74
N ASP A 295 26.94 56.79 47.46
CA ASP A 295 25.91 57.15 48.44
C ASP A 295 25.89 56.16 49.63
N THR A 296 26.04 54.86 49.35
CA THR A 296 26.09 53.83 50.39
C THR A 296 27.32 54.01 51.28
N TYR A 297 28.49 54.29 50.68
CA TYR A 297 29.73 54.55 51.42
C TYR A 297 29.61 55.81 52.30
N GLN A 298 29.08 56.90 51.75
CA GLN A 298 28.89 58.15 52.51
C GLN A 298 27.90 57.97 53.67
N ARG A 299 26.81 57.23 53.46
CA ARG A 299 25.84 56.91 54.52
C ARG A 299 26.44 56.03 55.61
N LEU A 300 27.32 55.09 55.25
CA LEU A 300 28.06 54.28 56.20
C LEU A 300 29.01 55.14 57.05
N HIS A 301 29.78 56.02 56.41
CA HIS A 301 30.74 56.89 57.10
C HIS A 301 30.07 57.90 58.04
N THR A 302 28.89 58.38 57.69
CA THR A 302 28.07 59.28 58.51
C THR A 302 27.24 58.56 59.58
N GLY A 303 27.37 57.23 59.71
CA GLY A 303 26.62 56.43 60.69
C GLY A 303 25.11 56.34 60.42
N ARG A 304 24.64 56.73 59.24
CA ARG A 304 23.21 56.71 58.86
C ARG A 304 22.69 55.31 58.52
N ILE A 305 23.58 54.36 58.24
CA ILE A 305 23.27 52.94 58.02
C ILE A 305 24.29 52.07 58.76
N THR A 306 23.89 50.84 59.06
CA THR A 306 24.79 49.85 59.67
C THR A 306 25.77 49.28 58.64
N LYS A 307 26.90 48.76 59.11
CA LYS A 307 27.88 48.05 58.26
C LYS A 307 27.24 46.89 57.50
N ASP A 308 26.37 46.12 58.14
CA ASP A 308 25.69 44.98 57.52
C ASP A 308 24.76 45.41 56.38
N GLU A 309 24.01 46.49 56.57
CA GLU A 309 23.14 47.06 55.53
C GLU A 309 23.95 47.58 54.33
N ALA A 310 25.08 48.24 54.60
CA ALA A 310 25.99 48.74 53.58
C ALA A 310 26.62 47.60 52.76
N VAL A 311 27.16 46.58 53.43
CA VAL A 311 27.77 45.39 52.81
C VAL A 311 26.74 44.63 51.96
N LYS A 312 25.52 44.44 52.47
CA LYS A 312 24.44 43.77 51.73
C LYS A 312 24.08 44.52 50.45
N THR A 313 23.94 45.84 50.53
CA THR A 313 23.61 46.71 49.38
C THR A 313 24.75 46.71 48.35
N ALA A 314 25.99 46.86 48.81
CA ALA A 314 27.18 46.86 47.96
C ALA A 314 27.35 45.53 47.20
N ARG A 315 27.16 44.39 47.87
CA ARG A 315 27.19 43.06 47.22
C ARG A 315 26.11 42.92 46.14
N ALA A 316 24.89 43.40 46.40
CA ALA A 316 23.81 43.28 45.43
C ALA A 316 24.04 44.15 44.18
N LEU A 317 24.54 45.37 44.36
CA LEU A 317 24.92 46.28 43.26
C LEU A 317 26.09 45.72 42.44
N HIS A 318 27.16 45.28 43.11
CA HIS A 318 28.36 44.72 42.48
C HIS A 318 28.06 43.43 41.72
N ASN A 319 27.33 42.49 42.32
CA ASN A 319 26.90 41.26 41.65
C ASN A 319 26.05 41.55 40.41
N CYS A 320 25.10 42.49 40.51
CA CYS A 320 24.24 42.82 39.38
C CYS A 320 25.02 43.52 38.25
N TYR A 321 26.06 44.30 38.59
CA TYR A 321 26.99 44.87 37.60
C TYR A 321 27.80 43.80 36.84
N HIS A 322 28.33 42.80 37.53
CA HIS A 322 29.11 41.74 36.87
C HIS A 322 28.25 40.74 36.09
N GLN A 323 27.04 40.43 36.58
CA GLN A 323 26.17 39.41 35.98
C GLN A 323 25.28 39.96 34.85
N ASN A 324 25.02 41.26 34.78
CA ASN A 324 24.21 41.87 33.72
C ASN A 324 25.00 42.07 32.42
N ARG A 325 25.01 41.06 31.55
CA ARG A 325 25.66 41.10 30.23
C ARG A 325 25.07 42.13 29.23
N ARG A 326 23.93 42.74 29.53
CA ARG A 326 23.30 43.76 28.66
C ARG A 326 23.74 45.19 29.00
N ARG A 327 24.37 45.41 30.16
CA ARG A 327 24.84 46.74 30.57
C ARG A 327 26.13 47.10 29.82
N GLY A 328 26.16 48.28 29.20
CA GLY A 328 27.38 48.84 28.61
C GLY A 328 28.43 49.06 29.69
N ARG A 329 29.63 48.51 29.51
CA ARG A 329 30.76 48.70 30.43
C ARG A 329 31.45 50.02 30.09
N ASP A 330 31.35 50.97 31.00
CA ASP A 330 32.07 52.24 30.92
C ASP A 330 33.38 52.11 31.69
N SER A 331 34.52 52.26 31.01
CA SER A 331 35.85 52.14 31.62
C SER A 331 36.07 53.12 32.78
N PHE A 332 35.48 54.31 32.74
CA PHE A 332 35.64 55.34 33.77
C PHE A 332 34.98 54.93 35.10
N TYR A 333 33.76 54.39 35.04
CA TYR A 333 33.01 54.00 36.24
C TYR A 333 33.35 52.58 36.71
N SER A 334 33.86 51.70 35.84
CA SER A 334 34.15 50.30 36.18
C SER A 334 35.20 50.15 37.29
N GLY A 335 36.28 50.94 37.24
CA GLY A 335 37.30 50.96 38.31
C GLY A 335 36.71 51.46 39.63
N LYS A 336 36.00 52.58 39.59
CA LYS A 336 35.38 53.20 40.77
C LYS A 336 34.36 52.29 41.46
N ILE A 337 33.59 51.52 40.70
CA ILE A 337 32.62 50.55 41.25
C ILE A 337 33.33 49.49 42.10
N ASN A 338 34.49 48.98 41.65
CA ASN A 338 35.27 48.03 42.44
C ASN A 338 35.89 48.71 43.67
N ASP A 339 36.46 49.91 43.51
CA ASP A 339 37.09 50.64 44.62
C ASP A 339 36.10 50.93 45.75
N TYR A 340 34.90 51.44 45.43
CA TYR A 340 33.87 51.72 46.43
C TYR A 340 33.29 50.46 47.05
N TYR A 341 33.15 49.38 46.27
CA TYR A 341 32.77 48.08 46.81
C TYR A 341 33.79 47.61 47.86
N GLU A 342 35.09 47.61 47.54
CA GLU A 342 36.15 47.18 48.45
C GLU A 342 36.21 48.06 49.70
N ARG A 343 36.08 49.38 49.55
CA ARG A 343 36.02 50.31 50.69
C ARG A 343 34.86 50.02 51.63
N ILE A 344 33.68 49.68 51.13
CA ILE A 344 32.52 49.34 51.97
C ILE A 344 32.70 47.97 52.66
N ILE A 345 33.29 46.98 51.96
CA ILE A 345 33.53 45.66 52.54
C ILE A 345 34.59 45.73 53.67
N ASN A 346 35.58 46.61 53.53
CA ASN A 346 36.71 46.74 54.46
C ASN A 346 36.57 47.89 55.49
N PHE A 347 35.48 48.67 55.43
CA PHE A 347 35.12 49.66 56.45
C PHE A 347 34.83 48.99 57.78
#